data_AF-A0A357G7L3-F1
#
_entry.id   AF-A0A357G7L3-F1
#
_cell.length_a   1.000
_cell.length_b   1.000
_cell.length_c   1.000
_cell.angle_alpha   90.00
_cell.angle_beta   90.00
_cell.angle_gamma   90.00
#
_symmetry.space_group_name_H-M   'P 1'
#
loop_
_entity.id
_entity.type
_entity.pdbx_description
1 polymer ?
#
loop_
_entity_poly.entity_id
_entity_poly.type
_entity_poly.pdbx_seq_one_letter_code
_entity_poly.pdbx_strand_id
1 'polypeptide(L)'
;MKKRIKSASIWLIFLLSIVPFSFSGWFTFSQGAEYEEIDGYQEWTENRIVDGEININPEATLVIKKGVKITFEGRAGINAQGKLIVKGTVKEPVVFQKGSEGSEYSISIDSGGEAKISNADISGGGAAPGILMYNDKFFANTAKAASEGAIYVYRNGRLEIESSNLHNNITAIYVEKSSVFNPVKVNRSKFINNADYDVVCSNCISDTDFKYNWWGYADGPKKYFIGSQQYGYEKIRGSINFSDWADREDFRDPVILVPGILGSQKKDGQWQLDLVFHTYDNLYEEFVDSGYVPEKDLFKFPYEWRDSNIENAKLLEKKIEEIKTQTKWPKVDVVAHSMGGLLTREYVESNYYGNDIDQLVTLGTPHNGAPEAYLKWEGSKWFWSIGDIYAKNIVKQEAEESGFDNIFDYMRQRPITSLKELLPVYDYLQDADNNYAFKVYPDDYPRNEFLENINNEENKNKLNNIEFNKIIGKLGNENITIAGFKVVDADMGKYWEHGYPHGLEIPVFGDGGMFYSDGDKTVPLFSGRSENIPADYLIEIDSDHHNLPTEAQRDVLELLTGKRPEEENRDNLIKNILFVSVFSPVDLQITAPDGNRIGKDFATGEILN
;
A
#
# COMPACT_ATOMS: atom_id res chain seq x y z
N MET A 1 7.01 42.44 -73.71
CA MET A 1 8.44 42.10 -73.76
C MET A 1 8.62 40.68 -73.24
N LYS A 2 9.19 39.79 -74.06
CA LYS A 2 9.29 38.34 -73.85
C LYS A 2 10.30 37.99 -72.74
N LYS A 3 9.97 37.06 -71.84
CA LYS A 3 10.72 35.81 -71.62
C LYS A 3 9.91 34.83 -70.76
N ARG A 4 10.02 33.56 -71.10
CA ARG A 4 9.27 32.39 -70.66
C ARG A 4 10.33 31.30 -70.37
N ILE A 5 9.98 30.29 -69.53
CA ILE A 5 10.52 28.90 -69.49
C ILE A 5 11.85 28.78 -68.67
N LYS A 6 12.16 27.81 -67.76
CA LYS A 6 11.79 26.40 -67.41
C LYS A 6 12.41 26.11 -66.00
N SER A 7 11.77 25.41 -65.04
CA SER A 7 11.72 23.95 -64.75
C SER A 7 12.59 23.43 -63.60
N ALA A 8 11.99 22.52 -62.81
CA ALA A 8 12.54 21.31 -62.17
C ALA A 8 13.21 21.40 -60.78
N SER A 9 12.46 20.88 -59.79
CA SER A 9 12.75 19.78 -58.85
C SER A 9 14.09 19.68 -58.12
N ILE A 10 14.07 19.44 -56.78
CA ILE A 10 14.73 18.31 -56.05
C ILE A 10 14.50 18.40 -54.51
N TRP A 11 13.89 17.33 -53.96
CA TRP A 11 14.06 16.59 -52.66
C TRP A 11 14.13 17.31 -51.29
N LEU A 12 13.20 17.07 -50.33
CA LEU A 12 13.05 15.97 -49.33
C LEU A 12 13.54 16.49 -47.93
N ILE A 13 12.81 16.44 -46.81
CA ILE A 13 12.53 15.28 -45.93
C ILE A 13 11.47 15.63 -44.86
N PHE A 14 10.61 14.66 -44.59
CA PHE A 14 9.62 14.56 -43.50
C PHE A 14 10.27 14.50 -42.11
N LEU A 15 9.67 15.15 -41.11
CA LEU A 15 9.67 14.68 -39.73
C LEU A 15 8.36 15.12 -39.05
N LEU A 16 7.44 14.17 -38.96
CA LEU A 16 6.14 14.28 -38.29
C LEU A 16 6.35 13.88 -36.82
N SER A 17 6.25 14.84 -35.92
CA SER A 17 6.00 14.58 -34.50
C SER A 17 4.49 14.48 -34.29
N ILE A 18 4.03 13.26 -33.98
CA ILE A 18 2.64 13.01 -33.58
C ILE A 18 2.56 13.25 -32.08
N VAL A 19 1.78 14.25 -31.69
CA VAL A 19 1.21 14.38 -30.34
C VAL A 19 -0.23 13.87 -30.45
N PRO A 20 -0.71 12.95 -29.59
CA PRO A 20 -2.12 12.57 -29.60
C PRO A 20 -2.94 13.72 -28.99
N PHE A 21 -3.69 14.41 -29.84
CA PHE A 21 -4.73 15.36 -29.43
C PHE A 21 -5.97 14.60 -28.95
N SER A 22 -6.45 14.89 -27.75
CA SER A 22 -7.79 14.53 -27.30
C SER A 22 -8.81 15.47 -27.94
N PHE A 23 -9.77 14.93 -28.69
CA PHE A 23 -10.89 15.70 -29.22
C PHE A 23 -12.11 15.53 -28.31
N SER A 24 -12.49 16.62 -27.63
CA SER A 24 -13.78 16.77 -26.96
C SER A 24 -14.75 17.52 -27.89
N GLY A 25 -15.97 17.01 -28.05
CA GLY A 25 -17.15 17.84 -28.28
C GLY A 25 -17.90 17.68 -29.60
N TRP A 26 -19.05 17.00 -29.48
CA TRP A 26 -20.34 17.28 -30.14
C TRP A 26 -20.50 16.96 -31.63
N PHE A 27 -21.09 15.80 -31.91
CA PHE A 27 -22.02 15.62 -33.03
C PHE A 27 -23.18 14.71 -32.63
N THR A 28 -24.42 15.19 -32.78
CA THR A 28 -25.64 14.38 -32.72
C THR A 28 -26.08 14.01 -34.13
N PHE A 29 -26.25 12.72 -34.45
CA PHE A 29 -27.21 12.22 -35.46
C PHE A 29 -27.51 10.71 -35.30
N SER A 30 -28.69 10.41 -34.72
CA SER A 30 -29.68 9.35 -35.01
C SER A 30 -29.30 7.94 -35.55
N GLN A 31 -29.73 6.93 -34.77
CA GLN A 31 -30.16 5.55 -35.07
C GLN A 31 -29.11 4.50 -35.49
N GLY A 32 -28.58 3.85 -34.46
CA GLY A 32 -28.09 2.47 -34.34
C GLY A 32 -27.90 2.24 -32.84
N ALA A 33 -27.99 1.02 -32.30
CA ALA A 33 -27.63 0.80 -30.89
C ALA A 33 -26.17 1.25 -30.72
N GLU A 34 -25.92 2.37 -30.02
CA GLU A 34 -24.57 2.88 -29.80
C GLU A 34 -23.88 1.90 -28.85
N TYR A 35 -22.91 1.18 -29.40
CA TYR A 35 -21.96 0.43 -28.61
C TYR A 35 -20.59 1.07 -28.79
N GLU A 36 -19.83 1.18 -27.70
CA GLU A 36 -18.44 1.63 -27.69
C GLU A 36 -17.53 0.42 -27.56
N GLU A 37 -16.47 0.36 -28.37
CA GLU A 37 -15.50 -0.72 -28.34
C GLU A 37 -14.18 -0.25 -27.73
N ILE A 38 -13.60 -1.09 -26.88
CA ILE A 38 -12.26 -0.93 -26.32
C ILE A 38 -11.39 -2.04 -26.90
N ASP A 39 -10.47 -1.66 -27.80
CA ASP A 39 -9.59 -2.57 -28.56
C ASP A 39 -8.16 -2.69 -27.98
N GLY A 40 -7.84 -1.94 -26.93
CA GLY A 40 -6.50 -1.87 -26.36
C GLY A 40 -6.52 -1.49 -24.89
N TYR A 41 -5.46 -0.80 -24.45
CA TYR A 41 -5.39 -0.28 -23.09
C TYR A 41 -6.09 1.07 -23.00
N GLN A 42 -7.03 1.20 -22.07
CA GLN A 42 -7.70 2.46 -21.75
C GLN A 42 -7.81 2.63 -20.23
N GLU A 43 -7.63 3.87 -19.76
CA GLU A 43 -7.92 4.24 -18.37
C GLU A 43 -9.04 5.27 -18.32
N TRP A 44 -9.95 5.09 -17.37
CA TRP A 44 -10.96 6.08 -17.00
C TRP A 44 -10.59 6.69 -15.66
N THR A 45 -10.42 8.02 -15.65
CA THR A 45 -10.08 8.84 -14.48
C THR A 45 -11.14 9.89 -14.16
N GLU A 46 -12.19 9.99 -14.99
CA GLU A 46 -13.26 10.97 -14.86
C GLU A 46 -14.62 10.28 -14.81
N ASN A 47 -15.58 10.94 -14.16
CA ASN A 47 -16.97 10.49 -14.10
C ASN A 47 -17.56 10.35 -15.50
N ARG A 48 -18.37 9.31 -15.70
CA ARG A 48 -18.89 8.95 -17.00
C ARG A 48 -20.37 8.60 -16.95
N ILE A 49 -21.10 9.01 -17.99
CA ILE A 49 -22.43 8.50 -18.29
C ILE A 49 -22.29 7.43 -19.37
N VAL A 50 -22.93 6.29 -19.16
CA VAL A 50 -22.99 5.18 -20.12
C VAL A 50 -24.46 4.97 -20.46
N ASP A 51 -24.83 5.21 -21.71
CA ASP A 51 -26.21 5.15 -22.22
C ASP A 51 -26.40 4.07 -23.32
N GLY A 52 -25.41 3.17 -23.44
CA GLY A 52 -25.38 2.03 -24.35
C GLY A 52 -24.46 0.91 -23.84
N GLU A 53 -23.99 0.04 -24.72
CA GLU A 53 -23.12 -1.10 -24.35
C GLU A 53 -21.64 -0.76 -24.57
N ILE A 54 -20.80 -0.95 -23.55
CA ILE A 54 -19.35 -0.86 -23.67
C ILE A 54 -18.77 -2.26 -23.84
N ASN A 55 -18.19 -2.58 -24.99
CA ASN A 55 -17.54 -3.87 -25.25
C ASN A 55 -16.02 -3.74 -25.06
N ILE A 56 -15.49 -4.44 -24.06
CA ILE A 56 -14.04 -4.61 -23.90
C ILE A 56 -13.65 -5.86 -24.69
N ASN A 57 -13.03 -5.67 -25.84
CA ASN A 57 -12.69 -6.74 -26.77
C ASN A 57 -11.61 -7.67 -26.19
N PRO A 58 -11.45 -8.90 -26.71
CA PRO A 58 -10.38 -9.80 -26.29
C PRO A 58 -9.01 -9.11 -26.34
N GLU A 59 -8.15 -9.41 -25.37
CA GLU A 59 -6.81 -8.80 -25.19
C GLU A 59 -6.81 -7.31 -24.79
N ALA A 60 -7.94 -6.60 -24.91
CA ALA A 60 -8.07 -5.23 -24.42
C ALA A 60 -8.13 -5.16 -22.89
N THR A 61 -7.78 -4.00 -22.32
CA THR A 61 -7.82 -3.75 -20.89
C THR A 61 -8.43 -2.37 -20.63
N LEU A 62 -9.55 -2.35 -19.91
CA LEU A 62 -10.12 -1.13 -19.35
C LEU A 62 -9.77 -1.05 -17.85
N VAL A 63 -9.13 0.04 -17.45
CA VAL A 63 -8.86 0.36 -16.04
C VAL A 63 -9.76 1.51 -15.60
N ILE A 64 -10.57 1.32 -14.56
CA ILE A 64 -11.37 2.39 -13.94
C ILE A 64 -10.70 2.76 -12.62
N LYS A 65 -10.21 3.99 -12.52
CA LYS A 65 -9.45 4.46 -11.34
C LYS A 65 -10.38 4.94 -10.23
N LYS A 66 -9.83 5.03 -9.02
CA LYS A 66 -10.51 5.48 -7.80
C LYS A 66 -11.26 6.80 -7.96
N GLY A 67 -12.35 6.96 -7.22
CA GLY A 67 -13.21 8.14 -7.24
C GLY A 67 -14.06 8.31 -8.50
N VAL A 68 -13.87 7.48 -9.53
CA VAL A 68 -14.68 7.53 -10.75
C VAL A 68 -16.09 7.05 -10.48
N LYS A 69 -17.06 7.83 -10.95
CA LYS A 69 -18.48 7.51 -10.93
C LYS A 69 -19.00 7.19 -12.33
N ILE A 70 -19.49 5.97 -12.52
CA ILE A 70 -20.14 5.49 -13.72
C ILE A 70 -21.65 5.48 -13.50
N THR A 71 -22.37 6.29 -14.28
CA THR A 71 -23.83 6.39 -14.24
C THR A 71 -24.43 5.79 -15.50
N PHE A 72 -25.25 4.75 -15.34
CA PHE A 72 -25.90 4.05 -16.45
C PHE A 72 -27.29 4.63 -16.74
N GLU A 73 -27.52 5.10 -17.96
CA GLU A 73 -28.79 5.67 -18.40
C GLU A 73 -29.49 4.77 -19.41
N GLY A 74 -30.83 4.75 -19.39
CA GLY A 74 -31.61 3.83 -20.23
C GLY A 74 -31.26 2.36 -19.99
N ARG A 75 -30.98 1.62 -21.06
CA ARG A 75 -30.50 0.22 -21.02
C ARG A 75 -29.04 0.21 -21.47
N ALA A 76 -28.14 0.01 -20.53
CA ALA A 76 -26.71 0.17 -20.74
C ALA A 76 -25.91 -0.92 -20.02
N GLY A 77 -24.66 -1.11 -20.39
CA GLY A 77 -23.86 -2.21 -19.85
C GLY A 77 -22.39 -2.10 -20.15
N ILE A 78 -21.61 -2.93 -19.45
CA ILE A 78 -20.22 -3.19 -19.79
C ILE A 78 -20.10 -4.69 -20.03
N ASN A 79 -19.64 -5.07 -21.21
CA ASN A 79 -19.36 -6.45 -21.59
C ASN A 79 -17.85 -6.67 -21.69
N ALA A 80 -17.29 -7.40 -20.74
CA ALA A 80 -15.88 -7.70 -20.63
C ALA A 80 -15.54 -9.06 -21.26
N GLN A 81 -15.05 -9.05 -22.50
CA GLN A 81 -14.36 -10.19 -23.14
C GLN A 81 -12.84 -10.10 -22.96
N GLY A 82 -12.32 -8.89 -22.78
CA GLY A 82 -10.96 -8.61 -22.32
C GLY A 82 -10.86 -8.49 -20.80
N LYS A 83 -10.05 -7.54 -20.32
CA LYS A 83 -9.82 -7.29 -18.89
C LYS A 83 -10.53 -6.01 -18.44
N LEU A 84 -11.32 -6.12 -17.38
CA LEU A 84 -11.87 -4.99 -16.63
C LEU A 84 -11.15 -4.91 -15.27
N ILE A 85 -10.44 -3.82 -15.00
CA ILE A 85 -9.74 -3.61 -13.75
C ILE A 85 -10.32 -2.37 -13.08
N VAL A 86 -11.05 -2.54 -11.99
CA VAL A 86 -11.60 -1.46 -11.19
C VAL A 86 -10.72 -1.29 -9.95
N LYS A 87 -10.07 -0.14 -9.84
CA LYS A 87 -9.12 0.20 -8.78
C LYS A 87 -9.66 1.33 -7.91
N GLY A 88 -10.63 1.04 -7.06
CA GLY A 88 -11.05 1.96 -6.00
C GLY A 88 -10.09 1.94 -4.81
N THR A 89 -10.30 2.87 -3.89
CA THR A 89 -9.66 2.87 -2.55
C THR A 89 -10.75 2.98 -1.49
N VAL A 90 -10.44 2.68 -0.23
CA VAL A 90 -11.42 2.88 0.87
C VAL A 90 -11.86 4.35 0.95
N LYS A 91 -10.93 5.28 0.73
CA LYS A 91 -11.17 6.72 0.72
C LYS A 91 -11.97 7.21 -0.50
N GLU A 92 -11.67 6.70 -1.69
CA GLU A 92 -12.33 7.06 -2.96
C GLU A 92 -12.77 5.79 -3.72
N PRO A 93 -13.92 5.20 -3.39
CA PRO A 93 -14.41 4.02 -4.09
C PRO A 93 -14.80 4.35 -5.53
N VAL A 94 -14.76 3.36 -6.42
CA VAL A 94 -15.38 3.47 -7.75
C VAL A 94 -16.87 3.22 -7.63
N VAL A 95 -17.70 4.12 -8.16
CA VAL A 95 -19.16 4.03 -8.01
C VAL A 95 -19.80 3.62 -9.34
N PHE A 96 -20.53 2.52 -9.34
CA PHE A 96 -21.43 2.10 -10.42
C PHE A 96 -22.86 2.29 -9.95
N GLN A 97 -23.62 3.12 -10.65
CA GLN A 97 -25.00 3.40 -10.29
C GLN A 97 -25.91 3.54 -11.51
N LYS A 98 -27.18 3.23 -11.34
CA LYS A 98 -28.20 3.65 -12.31
C LYS A 98 -28.41 5.17 -12.28
N GLY A 99 -28.77 5.73 -13.42
CA GLY A 99 -29.08 7.15 -13.60
C GLY A 99 -30.54 7.46 -13.26
N SER A 100 -31.42 7.40 -14.26
CA SER A 100 -32.84 7.72 -14.12
C SER A 100 -33.71 6.56 -13.63
N GLU A 101 -34.94 6.87 -13.19
CA GLU A 101 -35.93 5.85 -12.82
C GLU A 101 -36.30 5.02 -14.06
N GLY A 102 -36.14 3.70 -13.97
CA GLY A 102 -36.32 2.78 -15.09
C GLY A 102 -35.04 2.43 -15.84
N SER A 103 -33.90 3.04 -15.50
CA SER A 103 -32.60 2.59 -16.00
C SER A 103 -32.24 1.20 -15.47
N GLU A 104 -31.68 0.38 -16.36
CA GLU A 104 -31.23 -0.99 -16.09
C GLU A 104 -29.79 -1.12 -16.59
N TYR A 105 -28.91 -1.75 -15.80
CA TYR A 105 -27.56 -2.06 -16.24
C TYR A 105 -27.03 -3.38 -15.72
N SER A 106 -26.09 -3.95 -16.46
CA SER A 106 -25.32 -5.13 -16.06
C SER A 106 -23.85 -4.96 -16.46
N ILE A 107 -22.95 -5.40 -15.58
CA ILE A 107 -21.54 -5.59 -15.90
C ILE A 107 -21.36 -7.08 -16.17
N SER A 108 -21.20 -7.43 -17.43
CA SER A 108 -21.13 -8.80 -17.91
C SER A 108 -19.68 -9.22 -18.16
N ILE A 109 -19.29 -10.41 -17.69
CA ILE A 109 -17.97 -11.00 -17.93
C ILE A 109 -18.16 -12.26 -18.76
N ASP A 110 -17.69 -12.24 -20.01
CA ASP A 110 -17.96 -13.24 -21.05
C ASP A 110 -16.67 -13.88 -21.58
N SER A 111 -16.79 -15.06 -22.17
CA SER A 111 -15.87 -15.60 -23.19
C SER A 111 -14.39 -15.65 -22.78
N GLY A 112 -14.13 -15.93 -21.50
CA GLY A 112 -12.78 -16.00 -20.93
C GLY A 112 -12.21 -14.64 -20.49
N GLY A 113 -13.01 -13.58 -20.54
CA GLY A 113 -12.70 -12.28 -19.96
C GLY A 113 -12.52 -12.33 -18.45
N GLU A 114 -11.88 -11.29 -17.92
CA GLU A 114 -11.48 -11.19 -16.53
C GLU A 114 -11.90 -9.84 -15.96
N ALA A 115 -12.59 -9.85 -14.82
CA ALA A 115 -12.85 -8.66 -14.03
C ALA A 115 -12.18 -8.76 -12.66
N LYS A 116 -11.40 -7.74 -12.30
CA LYS A 116 -10.88 -7.51 -10.95
C LYS A 116 -11.46 -6.21 -10.42
N ILE A 117 -12.18 -6.28 -9.30
CA ILE A 117 -12.89 -5.14 -8.74
C ILE A 117 -12.52 -5.00 -7.27
N SER A 118 -11.81 -3.92 -6.94
CA SER A 118 -11.42 -3.60 -5.56
C SER A 118 -12.03 -2.26 -5.16
N ASN A 119 -12.60 -2.20 -3.95
CA ASN A 119 -13.18 -0.98 -3.35
C ASN A 119 -14.21 -0.28 -4.27
N ALA A 120 -15.21 -1.02 -4.72
CA ALA A 120 -16.29 -0.48 -5.54
C ALA A 120 -17.62 -0.40 -4.78
N ASP A 121 -18.44 0.58 -5.14
CA ASP A 121 -19.84 0.70 -4.73
C ASP A 121 -20.72 0.42 -5.96
N ILE A 122 -21.54 -0.63 -5.90
CA ILE A 122 -22.32 -1.14 -7.04
C ILE A 122 -23.79 -1.18 -6.64
N SER A 123 -24.58 -0.30 -7.23
CA SER A 123 -25.97 -0.11 -6.83
C SER A 123 -26.97 0.14 -7.95
N GLY A 124 -28.19 -0.39 -7.73
CA GLY A 124 -29.29 -0.22 -8.68
C GLY A 124 -29.16 -1.01 -9.98
N GLY A 125 -28.21 -1.95 -10.05
CA GLY A 125 -27.99 -2.81 -11.21
C GLY A 125 -28.83 -4.08 -11.24
N GLY A 126 -28.69 -4.80 -12.34
CA GLY A 126 -29.49 -5.97 -12.70
C GLY A 126 -30.73 -5.60 -13.51
N ALA A 127 -31.26 -6.57 -14.23
CA ALA A 127 -32.48 -6.42 -15.04
C ALA A 127 -33.53 -7.43 -14.61
N ALA A 128 -34.78 -6.97 -14.52
CA ALA A 128 -35.91 -7.85 -14.23
C ALA A 128 -36.08 -8.87 -15.38
N PRO A 129 -36.42 -10.14 -15.09
CA PRO A 129 -36.72 -11.13 -16.11
C PRO A 129 -37.95 -10.71 -16.93
N GLY A 130 -37.72 -9.96 -18.00
CA GLY A 130 -38.76 -9.38 -18.84
C GLY A 130 -38.21 -8.49 -19.94
N ILE A 131 -38.22 -9.02 -21.16
CA ILE A 131 -38.06 -8.32 -22.45
C ILE A 131 -36.59 -8.11 -22.90
N LEU A 132 -36.01 -9.17 -23.48
CA LEU A 132 -34.89 -9.08 -24.42
C LEU A 132 -35.40 -8.52 -25.76
N MET A 133 -34.80 -7.42 -26.22
CA MET A 133 -34.96 -6.90 -27.57
C MET A 133 -33.72 -7.26 -28.39
N TYR A 134 -33.93 -7.89 -29.54
CA TYR A 134 -32.90 -8.05 -30.57
C TYR A 134 -33.45 -7.47 -31.88
N ASN A 135 -32.78 -6.45 -32.43
CA ASN A 135 -33.19 -5.74 -33.66
C ASN A 135 -34.65 -5.29 -33.66
N ASP A 136 -35.07 -4.50 -32.66
CA ASP A 136 -36.44 -3.97 -32.52
C ASP A 136 -37.56 -5.02 -32.54
N LYS A 137 -37.23 -6.30 -32.33
CA LYS A 137 -38.20 -7.41 -32.29
C LYS A 137 -38.27 -8.03 -30.92
N PHE A 138 -39.51 -8.15 -30.45
CA PHE A 138 -39.91 -8.72 -29.18
C PHE A 138 -39.64 -10.23 -29.14
N PHE A 139 -38.78 -10.68 -28.21
CA PHE A 139 -38.65 -12.09 -27.89
C PHE A 139 -39.08 -12.35 -26.44
N ALA A 140 -40.36 -12.67 -26.25
CA ALA A 140 -40.81 -13.35 -25.03
C ALA A 140 -40.46 -14.83 -25.14
N ASN A 141 -39.27 -15.23 -24.67
CA ASN A 141 -39.01 -16.64 -24.39
C ASN A 141 -39.71 -17.01 -23.07
N THR A 142 -40.91 -17.55 -23.20
CA THR A 142 -41.58 -18.31 -22.15
C THR A 142 -40.72 -19.55 -21.79
N ALA A 143 -40.41 -19.70 -20.50
CA ALA A 143 -39.74 -20.85 -19.83
C ALA A 143 -38.21 -20.83 -19.57
N LYS A 144 -37.66 -19.71 -19.08
CA LYS A 144 -36.58 -19.57 -18.06
C LYS A 144 -36.05 -18.13 -18.17
N ALA A 145 -36.78 -17.17 -17.63
CA ALA A 145 -36.31 -15.80 -17.62
C ALA A 145 -35.26 -15.68 -16.51
N ALA A 146 -33.97 -15.73 -16.86
CA ALA A 146 -32.89 -15.47 -15.93
C ALA A 146 -32.85 -13.96 -15.67
N SER A 147 -32.96 -13.56 -14.41
CA SER A 147 -32.64 -12.20 -13.98
C SER A 147 -31.15 -11.94 -14.27
N GLU A 148 -30.82 -10.86 -14.98
CA GLU A 148 -29.43 -10.43 -15.10
C GLU A 148 -29.02 -9.78 -13.77
N GLY A 149 -27.87 -10.16 -13.22
CA GLY A 149 -27.32 -9.52 -12.03
C GLY A 149 -26.71 -8.16 -12.37
N ALA A 150 -26.48 -7.31 -11.38
CA ALA A 150 -25.63 -6.13 -11.54
C ALA A 150 -24.23 -6.52 -12.05
N ILE A 151 -23.77 -7.70 -11.63
CA ILE A 151 -22.65 -8.42 -12.22
C ILE A 151 -23.13 -9.76 -12.77
N TYR A 152 -22.84 -10.03 -14.04
CA TYR A 152 -23.27 -11.22 -14.75
C TYR A 152 -22.07 -12.00 -15.31
N VAL A 153 -21.72 -13.12 -14.68
CA VAL A 153 -20.60 -13.98 -15.11
C VAL A 153 -21.14 -15.16 -15.93
N TYR A 154 -20.75 -15.24 -17.21
CA TYR A 154 -21.24 -16.29 -18.10
C TYR A 154 -20.15 -16.81 -19.05
N ARG A 155 -20.39 -17.97 -19.68
CA ARG A 155 -19.46 -18.63 -20.65
C ARG A 155 -17.99 -18.69 -20.22
N ASN A 156 -17.74 -18.98 -18.93
CA ASN A 156 -16.40 -19.12 -18.32
C ASN A 156 -15.62 -17.81 -18.10
N GLY A 157 -16.30 -16.67 -17.88
CA GLY A 157 -15.67 -15.47 -17.34
C GLY A 157 -15.01 -15.69 -15.97
N ARG A 158 -14.00 -14.87 -15.64
CA ARG A 158 -13.28 -14.86 -14.36
C ARG A 158 -13.61 -13.59 -13.60
N LEU A 159 -13.90 -13.74 -12.31
CA LEU A 159 -14.29 -12.62 -11.46
C LEU A 159 -13.56 -12.67 -10.12
N GLU A 160 -12.91 -11.58 -9.78
CA GLU A 160 -12.37 -11.32 -8.44
C GLU A 160 -12.94 -9.98 -7.95
N ILE A 161 -13.67 -10.01 -6.83
CA ILE A 161 -14.17 -8.82 -6.15
C ILE A 161 -13.66 -8.84 -4.72
N GLU A 162 -13.17 -7.69 -4.27
CA GLU A 162 -12.79 -7.47 -2.88
C GLU A 162 -13.23 -6.09 -2.37
N SER A 163 -13.43 -5.99 -1.05
CA SER A 163 -13.67 -4.73 -0.34
C SER A 163 -14.79 -3.87 -0.94
N SER A 164 -15.82 -4.49 -1.53
CA SER A 164 -16.84 -3.78 -2.34
C SER A 164 -18.24 -3.84 -1.71
N ASN A 165 -19.05 -2.81 -1.96
CA ASN A 165 -20.43 -2.73 -1.54
C ASN A 165 -21.36 -3.07 -2.72
N LEU A 166 -22.16 -4.12 -2.59
CA LEU A 166 -23.18 -4.50 -3.57
C LEU A 166 -24.55 -4.36 -2.94
N HIS A 167 -25.24 -3.27 -3.27
CA HIS A 167 -26.47 -2.92 -2.59
C HIS A 167 -27.58 -2.37 -3.49
N ASN A 168 -28.83 -2.56 -3.07
CA ASN A 168 -30.00 -2.06 -3.80
C ASN A 168 -30.07 -2.53 -5.27
N ASN A 169 -29.45 -3.67 -5.59
CA ASN A 169 -29.53 -4.30 -6.91
C ASN A 169 -30.76 -5.21 -6.99
N ILE A 170 -31.22 -5.56 -8.20
CA ILE A 170 -32.25 -6.60 -8.36
C ILE A 170 -31.68 -7.94 -7.92
N THR A 171 -30.65 -8.40 -8.64
CA THR A 171 -29.74 -9.45 -8.22
C THR A 171 -28.34 -8.84 -8.20
N ALA A 172 -27.58 -8.98 -7.12
CA ALA A 172 -26.23 -8.40 -7.09
C ALA A 172 -25.28 -9.16 -8.02
N ILE A 173 -25.12 -10.47 -7.81
CA ILE A 173 -24.23 -11.29 -8.64
C ILE A 173 -24.97 -12.51 -9.18
N TYR A 174 -24.88 -12.72 -10.49
CA TYR A 174 -25.35 -13.93 -11.15
C TYR A 174 -24.18 -14.64 -11.84
N VAL A 175 -24.02 -15.92 -11.54
CA VAL A 175 -23.00 -16.80 -12.10
C VAL A 175 -23.68 -17.96 -12.82
N GLU A 176 -23.54 -18.03 -14.15
CA GLU A 176 -24.08 -19.14 -14.94
C GLU A 176 -23.34 -20.45 -14.60
N LYS A 177 -22.01 -20.39 -14.57
CA LYS A 177 -21.12 -21.51 -14.33
C LYS A 177 -19.78 -21.01 -13.78
N SER A 178 -19.27 -21.68 -12.75
CA SER A 178 -17.88 -21.53 -12.30
C SER A 178 -17.13 -22.86 -12.46
N SER A 179 -15.80 -22.79 -12.49
CA SER A 179 -14.96 -23.99 -12.49
C SER A 179 -13.59 -23.68 -11.88
N VAL A 180 -12.81 -24.72 -11.55
CA VAL A 180 -11.44 -24.55 -11.02
C VAL A 180 -10.54 -23.73 -11.96
N PHE A 181 -10.80 -23.75 -13.27
CA PHE A 181 -10.01 -23.01 -14.27
C PHE A 181 -10.49 -21.56 -14.50
N ASN A 182 -11.71 -21.24 -14.06
CA ASN A 182 -12.34 -19.94 -14.20
C ASN A 182 -13.02 -19.61 -12.88
N PRO A 183 -12.23 -19.24 -11.86
CA PRO A 183 -12.75 -19.01 -10.53
C PRO A 183 -13.58 -17.74 -10.49
N VAL A 184 -14.62 -17.78 -9.65
CA VAL A 184 -15.33 -16.61 -9.18
C VAL A 184 -15.04 -16.50 -7.70
N LYS A 185 -14.49 -15.37 -7.31
CA LYS A 185 -14.11 -15.04 -5.93
C LYS A 185 -14.67 -13.67 -5.57
N VAL A 186 -15.42 -13.61 -4.49
CA VAL A 186 -15.99 -12.38 -3.93
C VAL A 186 -15.73 -12.41 -2.44
N ASN A 187 -14.80 -11.60 -1.94
CA ASN A 187 -14.41 -11.63 -0.54
C ASN A 187 -14.50 -10.23 0.08
N ARG A 188 -14.57 -10.17 1.41
CA ARG A 188 -14.54 -8.92 2.18
C ARG A 188 -15.49 -7.85 1.62
N SER A 189 -16.65 -8.26 1.13
CA SER A 189 -17.63 -7.41 0.45
C SER A 189 -18.97 -7.42 1.18
N LYS A 190 -19.83 -6.44 0.91
CA LYS A 190 -21.11 -6.25 1.59
C LYS A 190 -22.28 -6.46 0.64
N PHE A 191 -23.21 -7.32 1.01
CA PHE A 191 -24.48 -7.50 0.32
C PHE A 191 -25.62 -6.90 1.13
N ILE A 192 -26.20 -5.80 0.64
CA ILE A 192 -27.14 -4.98 1.42
C ILE A 192 -28.39 -4.67 0.59
N ASN A 193 -29.58 -4.96 1.11
CA ASN A 193 -30.85 -4.51 0.52
C ASN A 193 -31.06 -4.84 -0.98
N ASN A 194 -30.46 -5.92 -1.51
CA ASN A 194 -30.75 -6.39 -2.86
C ASN A 194 -32.19 -6.96 -2.92
N ALA A 195 -32.92 -6.71 -4.01
CA ALA A 195 -34.36 -6.98 -4.09
C ALA A 195 -34.67 -8.48 -4.11
N ASP A 196 -34.12 -9.21 -5.07
CA ASP A 196 -34.41 -10.63 -5.29
C ASP A 196 -33.34 -11.51 -4.65
N TYR A 197 -32.08 -11.36 -5.07
CA TYR A 197 -30.97 -12.23 -4.64
C TYR A 197 -29.67 -11.44 -4.43
N ASP A 198 -28.89 -11.87 -3.45
CA ASP A 198 -27.51 -11.43 -3.29
C ASP A 198 -26.63 -12.19 -4.28
N VAL A 199 -26.79 -13.52 -4.35
CA VAL A 199 -26.04 -14.37 -5.27
C VAL A 199 -26.93 -15.43 -5.89
N VAL A 200 -26.93 -15.51 -7.22
CA VAL A 200 -27.47 -16.63 -7.97
C VAL A 200 -26.35 -17.36 -8.66
N CYS A 201 -26.26 -18.66 -8.40
CA CYS A 201 -25.28 -19.55 -8.95
C CYS A 201 -25.99 -20.76 -9.56
N SER A 202 -25.98 -20.87 -10.89
CA SER A 202 -26.75 -21.92 -11.59
C SER A 202 -26.00 -23.26 -11.65
N ASN A 203 -24.76 -23.25 -12.11
CA ASN A 203 -23.93 -24.46 -12.27
C ASN A 203 -22.51 -24.24 -11.71
N CYS A 204 -22.40 -23.72 -10.50
CA CYS A 204 -21.09 -23.56 -9.86
C CYS A 204 -20.67 -24.81 -9.11
N ILE A 205 -19.35 -24.99 -8.98
CA ILE A 205 -18.79 -25.93 -8.02
C ILE A 205 -19.03 -25.41 -6.60
N SER A 206 -19.22 -26.31 -5.64
CA SER A 206 -19.57 -25.96 -4.25
C SER A 206 -18.55 -25.04 -3.57
N ASP A 207 -17.31 -25.02 -4.06
CA ASP A 207 -16.21 -24.23 -3.52
C ASP A 207 -16.02 -22.88 -4.23
N THR A 208 -17.06 -22.37 -4.89
CA THR A 208 -17.03 -21.01 -5.45
C THR A 208 -16.95 -20.00 -4.30
N ASP A 209 -15.89 -19.20 -4.27
CA ASP A 209 -15.45 -18.49 -3.08
C ASP A 209 -16.23 -17.20 -2.84
N PHE A 210 -17.03 -17.21 -1.77
CA PHE A 210 -17.81 -16.08 -1.27
C PHE A 210 -17.56 -15.85 0.23
N LYS A 211 -16.35 -16.17 0.71
CA LYS A 211 -15.98 -16.10 2.13
C LYS A 211 -15.80 -14.64 2.60
N TYR A 212 -15.84 -14.42 3.91
CA TYR A 212 -15.51 -13.12 4.54
C TYR A 212 -16.44 -11.96 4.18
N ASN A 213 -17.60 -12.23 3.58
CA ASN A 213 -18.56 -11.20 3.21
C ASN A 213 -19.54 -10.88 4.36
N TRP A 214 -20.04 -9.65 4.38
CA TRP A 214 -21.21 -9.25 5.17
C TRP A 214 -22.49 -9.52 4.37
N TRP A 215 -23.42 -10.25 4.97
CA TRP A 215 -24.68 -10.68 4.33
C TRP A 215 -25.92 -9.95 4.85
N GLY A 216 -25.73 -8.80 5.50
CA GLY A 216 -26.80 -8.03 6.14
C GLY A 216 -27.18 -8.49 7.55
N TYR A 217 -26.64 -9.60 8.04
CA TYR A 217 -26.92 -10.16 9.36
C TYR A 217 -25.67 -10.78 10.00
N ALA A 218 -25.52 -10.61 11.32
CA ALA A 218 -24.39 -11.14 12.09
C ALA A 218 -24.28 -12.67 12.07
N ASP A 219 -25.42 -13.36 12.00
CA ASP A 219 -25.49 -14.82 11.93
C ASP A 219 -25.26 -15.36 10.49
N GLY A 220 -24.87 -14.49 9.55
CA GLY A 220 -24.63 -14.82 8.15
C GLY A 220 -25.90 -14.80 7.30
N PRO A 221 -25.89 -15.45 6.12
CA PRO A 221 -27.04 -15.47 5.22
C PRO A 221 -28.30 -16.02 5.88
N LYS A 222 -29.43 -15.33 5.70
CA LYS A 222 -30.70 -15.73 6.29
C LYS A 222 -31.21 -17.05 5.72
N LYS A 223 -31.43 -18.02 6.60
CA LYS A 223 -31.89 -19.38 6.27
C LYS A 223 -33.36 -19.39 5.82
N TYR A 224 -33.66 -20.20 4.82
CA TYR A 224 -35.02 -20.42 4.31
C TYR A 224 -35.58 -21.76 4.79
N PHE A 225 -36.75 -21.72 5.44
CA PHE A 225 -37.42 -22.88 6.03
C PHE A 225 -38.83 -23.08 5.45
N ILE A 226 -39.24 -24.33 5.30
CA ILE A 226 -40.65 -24.72 5.12
C ILE A 226 -40.99 -25.68 6.25
N GLY A 227 -41.85 -25.26 7.18
CA GLY A 227 -42.05 -25.96 8.44
C GLY A 227 -40.77 -25.95 9.29
N SER A 228 -40.34 -27.12 9.77
CA SER A 228 -39.09 -27.28 10.54
C SER A 228 -37.86 -27.63 9.69
N GLN A 229 -38.02 -27.80 8.37
CA GLN A 229 -36.94 -28.22 7.48
C GLN A 229 -36.31 -27.00 6.79
N GLN A 230 -34.99 -26.89 6.86
CA GLN A 230 -34.22 -25.90 6.09
C GLN A 230 -34.09 -26.37 4.64
N TYR A 231 -34.48 -25.52 3.69
CA TYR A 231 -34.37 -25.78 2.25
C TYR A 231 -33.22 -25.03 1.58
N GLY A 232 -32.70 -23.99 2.22
CA GLY A 232 -31.61 -23.18 1.68
C GLY A 232 -31.49 -21.85 2.41
N TYR A 233 -31.25 -20.79 1.65
CA TYR A 233 -31.12 -19.41 2.11
C TYR A 233 -32.05 -18.51 1.29
N GLU A 234 -32.54 -17.42 1.89
CA GLU A 234 -33.57 -16.57 1.26
C GLU A 234 -33.06 -15.88 -0.02
N LYS A 235 -31.83 -15.35 0.01
CA LYS A 235 -31.24 -14.55 -1.08
C LYS A 235 -30.03 -15.18 -1.77
N ILE A 236 -29.73 -16.45 -1.45
CA ILE A 236 -28.66 -17.21 -2.10
C ILE A 236 -29.27 -18.42 -2.78
N ARG A 237 -29.05 -18.53 -4.08
CA ARG A 237 -29.48 -19.67 -4.90
C ARG A 237 -28.27 -20.36 -5.50
N GLY A 238 -28.16 -21.67 -5.32
CA GLY A 238 -27.03 -22.46 -5.82
C GLY A 238 -26.07 -22.90 -4.72
N SER A 239 -24.90 -23.38 -5.12
CA SER A 239 -23.85 -23.83 -4.19
C SER A 239 -22.65 -22.90 -4.27
N ILE A 240 -22.40 -22.17 -3.18
CA ILE A 240 -21.23 -21.29 -3.00
C ILE A 240 -20.67 -21.50 -1.58
N ASN A 241 -19.41 -21.15 -1.39
CA ASN A 241 -18.74 -21.18 -0.09
C ASN A 241 -18.77 -19.78 0.54
N PHE A 242 -19.72 -19.53 1.43
CA PHE A 242 -19.86 -18.27 2.16
C PHE A 242 -19.35 -18.35 3.61
N SER A 243 -18.49 -19.31 3.93
CA SER A 243 -17.97 -19.49 5.29
C SER A 243 -17.08 -18.32 5.75
N ASP A 244 -16.81 -18.26 7.05
CA ASP A 244 -16.02 -17.20 7.68
C ASP A 244 -16.59 -15.79 7.39
N TRP A 245 -17.92 -15.67 7.31
CA TRP A 245 -18.58 -14.39 7.04
C TRP A 245 -18.30 -13.34 8.12
N ALA A 246 -18.38 -12.07 7.73
CA ALA A 246 -18.26 -10.95 8.67
C ALA A 246 -19.46 -10.92 9.63
N ASP A 247 -19.20 -10.67 10.92
CA ASP A 247 -20.22 -10.62 11.98
C ASP A 247 -20.81 -9.21 12.20
N ARG A 248 -20.24 -8.19 11.54
CA ARG A 248 -20.70 -6.80 11.54
C ARG A 248 -20.52 -6.15 10.17
N GLU A 249 -21.31 -5.13 9.88
CA GLU A 249 -21.26 -4.39 8.60
C GLU A 249 -19.99 -3.54 8.46
N ASP A 250 -19.49 -2.99 9.57
CA ASP A 250 -18.26 -2.21 9.68
C ASP A 250 -17.07 -3.09 10.06
N PHE A 251 -16.96 -4.28 9.45
CA PHE A 251 -15.73 -5.06 9.54
C PHE A 251 -14.56 -4.26 8.96
N ARG A 252 -13.37 -4.57 9.45
CA ARG A 252 -12.11 -3.93 9.07
C ARG A 252 -11.00 -4.96 9.10
N ASP A 253 -9.99 -4.75 8.28
CA ASP A 253 -8.79 -5.58 8.31
C ASP A 253 -7.99 -5.31 9.60
N PRO A 254 -7.35 -6.34 10.19
CA PRO A 254 -6.39 -6.15 11.27
C PRO A 254 -5.22 -5.27 10.83
N VAL A 255 -4.76 -4.37 11.70
CA VAL A 255 -3.65 -3.45 11.43
C VAL A 255 -2.37 -3.94 12.09
N ILE A 256 -1.24 -3.85 11.38
CA ILE A 256 0.10 -4.12 11.91
C ILE A 256 0.93 -2.84 11.86
N LEU A 257 1.48 -2.43 13.00
CA LEU A 257 2.49 -1.37 13.07
C LEU A 257 3.91 -1.95 12.95
N VAL A 258 4.64 -1.50 11.94
CA VAL A 258 6.01 -1.94 11.63
C VAL A 258 6.97 -0.76 11.85
N PRO A 259 7.85 -0.83 12.85
CA PRO A 259 8.78 0.25 13.16
C PRO A 259 9.95 0.33 12.16
N GLY A 260 10.65 1.46 12.19
CA GLY A 260 11.94 1.65 11.54
C GLY A 260 13.12 1.18 12.38
N ILE A 261 14.33 1.50 11.90
CA ILE A 261 15.58 1.27 12.63
C ILE A 261 15.50 1.88 14.04
N LEU A 262 16.00 1.16 15.05
CA LEU A 262 15.92 1.53 16.48
C LEU A 262 14.51 1.55 17.10
N GLY A 263 13.44 1.32 16.34
CA GLY A 263 12.08 1.29 16.88
C GLY A 263 11.69 -0.01 17.60
N SER A 264 12.67 -0.83 18.00
CA SER A 264 12.44 -2.08 18.72
C SER A 264 13.55 -2.34 19.74
N GLN A 265 13.17 -2.76 20.95
CA GLN A 265 14.11 -3.11 22.03
C GLN A 265 13.65 -4.38 22.74
N LYS A 266 14.61 -5.13 23.29
CA LYS A 266 14.28 -6.30 24.12
C LYS A 266 13.99 -5.86 25.56
N LYS A 267 12.84 -6.28 26.08
CA LYS A 267 12.50 -6.25 27.52
C LYS A 267 12.18 -7.68 27.94
N ASP A 268 12.86 -8.17 28.98
CA ASP A 268 12.71 -9.54 29.48
C ASP A 268 12.87 -10.62 28.40
N GLY A 269 13.79 -10.38 27.46
CA GLY A 269 14.09 -11.29 26.34
C GLY A 269 13.11 -11.22 25.17
N GLN A 270 12.03 -10.44 25.26
CA GLN A 270 11.03 -10.27 24.21
C GLN A 270 11.18 -8.92 23.51
N TRP A 271 10.98 -8.91 22.20
CA TRP A 271 10.95 -7.67 21.42
C TRP A 271 9.69 -6.86 21.75
N GLN A 272 9.89 -5.56 21.97
CA GLN A 272 8.85 -4.59 22.26
C GLN A 272 9.01 -3.38 21.33
N LEU A 273 7.89 -2.78 20.95
CA LEU A 273 7.84 -1.61 20.08
C LEU A 273 8.29 -0.39 20.88
N ASP A 274 9.38 0.23 20.42
CA ASP A 274 9.93 1.51 20.85
C ASP A 274 9.72 1.95 22.32
N LEU A 275 10.32 1.22 23.25
CA LEU A 275 10.25 1.51 24.69
C LEU A 275 11.01 2.77 25.13
N VAL A 276 11.74 3.43 24.24
CA VAL A 276 12.65 4.53 24.60
C VAL A 276 12.18 5.85 24.05
N PHE A 277 11.77 5.89 22.78
CA PHE A 277 11.37 7.14 22.16
C PHE A 277 9.85 7.31 22.08
N HIS A 278 9.09 6.24 22.29
CA HIS A 278 7.62 6.27 22.26
C HIS A 278 7.07 6.90 20.95
N THR A 279 7.82 6.76 19.86
CA THR A 279 7.57 7.35 18.54
C THR A 279 6.17 6.99 18.00
N TYR A 280 5.73 5.77 18.32
CA TYR A 280 4.52 5.16 17.77
C TYR A 280 3.31 5.24 18.70
N ASP A 281 3.48 5.76 19.92
CA ASP A 281 2.44 5.68 20.94
C ASP A 281 1.19 6.47 20.55
N ASN A 282 1.34 7.71 20.07
CA ASN A 282 0.19 8.53 19.64
C ASN A 282 -0.59 7.84 18.51
N LEU A 283 0.12 7.32 17.48
CA LEU A 283 -0.50 6.57 16.39
C LEU A 283 -1.24 5.32 16.91
N TYR A 284 -0.61 4.57 17.81
CA TYR A 284 -1.19 3.36 18.38
C TYR A 284 -2.46 3.67 19.19
N GLU A 285 -2.44 4.69 20.04
CA GLU A 285 -3.60 5.12 20.81
C GLU A 285 -4.71 5.68 19.92
N GLU A 286 -4.37 6.42 18.85
CA GLU A 286 -5.38 6.91 17.90
C GLU A 286 -6.13 5.75 17.20
N PHE A 287 -5.46 4.63 16.92
CA PHE A 287 -6.15 3.41 16.46
C PHE A 287 -7.10 2.86 17.53
N VAL A 288 -6.68 2.84 18.80
CA VAL A 288 -7.51 2.40 19.93
C VAL A 288 -8.75 3.29 20.09
N ASP A 289 -8.57 4.60 20.03
CA ASP A 289 -9.65 5.60 20.09
C ASP A 289 -10.60 5.48 18.89
N SER A 290 -10.09 5.06 17.72
CA SER A 290 -10.86 4.70 16.53
C SER A 290 -11.53 3.31 16.62
N GLY A 291 -11.46 2.66 17.78
CA GLY A 291 -12.16 1.44 18.13
C GLY A 291 -11.42 0.15 17.79
N TYR A 292 -10.15 0.21 17.37
CA TYR A 292 -9.33 -0.99 17.27
C TYR A 292 -9.01 -1.51 18.68
N VAL A 293 -8.87 -2.83 18.77
CA VAL A 293 -8.64 -3.57 20.01
C VAL A 293 -7.25 -4.21 19.94
N PRO A 294 -6.33 -3.81 20.86
CA PRO A 294 -5.01 -4.42 21.01
C PRO A 294 -5.04 -5.95 21.00
N GLU A 295 -4.12 -6.55 20.26
CA GLU A 295 -3.94 -8.00 20.11
C GLU A 295 -5.17 -8.75 19.57
N LYS A 296 -6.15 -8.04 19.01
CA LYS A 296 -7.32 -8.61 18.33
C LYS A 296 -7.41 -8.16 16.87
N ASP A 297 -7.37 -6.87 16.64
CA ASP A 297 -7.33 -6.27 15.30
C ASP A 297 -6.30 -5.12 15.20
N LEU A 298 -5.52 -4.87 16.25
CA LEU A 298 -4.35 -3.98 16.23
C LEU A 298 -3.13 -4.68 16.82
N PHE A 299 -2.09 -4.83 15.99
CA PHE A 299 -0.90 -5.61 16.30
C PHE A 299 0.37 -4.78 16.13
N LYS A 300 1.38 -5.11 16.94
CA LYS A 300 2.73 -4.56 16.83
C LYS A 300 3.65 -5.61 16.21
N PHE A 301 4.62 -5.19 15.40
CA PHE A 301 5.66 -6.06 14.86
C PHE A 301 7.06 -5.54 15.21
N PRO A 302 7.48 -5.63 16.49
CA PRO A 302 8.85 -5.32 16.86
C PRO A 302 9.79 -6.46 16.43
N TYR A 303 10.98 -6.11 15.96
CA TYR A 303 11.92 -7.06 15.35
C TYR A 303 13.38 -6.71 15.63
N GLU A 304 14.29 -7.63 15.27
CA GLU A 304 15.73 -7.39 15.34
C GLU A 304 16.16 -6.50 14.18
N TRP A 305 16.11 -5.19 14.39
CA TRP A 305 16.33 -4.19 13.35
C TRP A 305 17.74 -4.21 12.74
N ARG A 306 18.72 -4.87 13.38
CA ARG A 306 20.08 -5.02 12.82
C ARG A 306 20.17 -6.07 11.72
N ASP A 307 19.27 -7.05 11.74
CA ASP A 307 19.22 -8.12 10.75
C ASP A 307 18.68 -7.60 9.42
N SER A 308 18.97 -8.32 8.33
CA SER A 308 18.51 -7.96 6.98
C SER A 308 17.00 -7.77 6.90
N ASN A 309 16.55 -6.79 6.11
CA ASN A 309 15.16 -6.58 5.77
C ASN A 309 14.55 -7.81 5.07
N ILE A 310 15.35 -8.61 4.34
CA ILE A 310 14.92 -9.87 3.71
C ILE A 310 14.54 -10.91 4.76
N GLU A 311 15.35 -11.08 5.81
CA GLU A 311 15.05 -12.05 6.87
C GLU A 311 13.90 -11.58 7.75
N ASN A 312 13.85 -10.29 8.05
CA ASN A 312 12.74 -9.72 8.81
C ASN A 312 11.42 -9.73 8.02
N ALA A 313 11.44 -9.65 6.68
CA ALA A 313 10.24 -9.81 5.84
C ALA A 313 9.62 -11.22 5.97
N LYS A 314 10.44 -12.27 6.10
CA LYS A 314 9.96 -13.64 6.41
C LYS A 314 9.39 -13.77 7.82
N LEU A 315 9.83 -12.93 8.76
CA LEU A 315 9.23 -12.86 10.09
C LEU A 315 7.88 -12.13 10.03
N LEU A 316 7.75 -11.11 9.18
CA LEU A 316 6.48 -10.43 8.92
C LEU A 316 5.46 -11.39 8.30
N GLU A 317 5.85 -12.18 7.31
CA GLU A 317 5.01 -13.26 6.74
C GLU A 317 4.43 -14.16 7.84
N LYS A 318 5.27 -14.66 8.75
CA LYS A 318 4.83 -15.50 9.86
C LYS A 318 3.87 -14.77 10.80
N LYS A 319 4.15 -13.50 11.11
CA LYS A 319 3.25 -12.69 11.95
C LYS A 319 1.88 -12.50 11.29
N ILE A 320 1.85 -12.28 9.98
CA ILE A 320 0.62 -12.15 9.21
C ILE A 320 -0.16 -13.48 9.23
N GLU A 321 0.51 -14.61 9.03
CA GLU A 321 -0.12 -15.94 9.13
C GLU A 321 -0.68 -16.24 10.54
N GLU A 322 0.03 -15.84 11.60
CA GLU A 322 -0.46 -15.92 12.98
C GLU A 322 -1.74 -15.10 13.16
N ILE A 323 -1.75 -13.85 12.66
CA ILE A 323 -2.92 -12.95 12.74
C ILE A 323 -4.09 -13.51 11.95
N LYS A 324 -3.89 -13.99 10.72
CA LYS A 324 -4.94 -14.59 9.88
C LYS A 324 -5.56 -15.81 10.56
N THR A 325 -4.72 -16.65 11.18
CA THR A 325 -5.17 -17.82 11.94
C THR A 325 -5.97 -17.43 13.17
N GLN A 326 -5.50 -16.43 13.92
CA GLN A 326 -6.13 -15.96 15.14
C GLN A 326 -7.49 -15.28 14.86
N THR A 327 -7.53 -14.41 13.85
CA THR A 327 -8.70 -13.59 13.52
C THR A 327 -9.70 -14.29 12.61
N LYS A 328 -9.27 -15.37 11.93
CA LYS A 328 -9.99 -16.01 10.82
C LYS A 328 -10.32 -15.02 9.71
N TRP A 329 -9.39 -14.11 9.44
CA TRP A 329 -9.53 -13.07 8.44
C TRP A 329 -8.38 -13.21 7.41
N PRO A 330 -8.61 -12.95 6.11
CA PRO A 330 -7.66 -13.35 5.07
C PRO A 330 -6.54 -12.35 4.80
N LYS A 331 -6.71 -11.07 5.19
CA LYS A 331 -5.77 -9.99 4.90
C LYS A 331 -5.51 -9.11 6.12
N VAL A 332 -4.47 -8.29 6.06
CA VAL A 332 -4.13 -7.25 7.05
C VAL A 332 -3.80 -5.93 6.36
N ASP A 333 -3.90 -4.83 7.09
CA ASP A 333 -3.32 -3.55 6.72
C ASP A 333 -1.99 -3.34 7.45
N VAL A 334 -1.01 -2.73 6.77
CA VAL A 334 0.31 -2.50 7.35
C VAL A 334 0.65 -1.01 7.31
N VAL A 335 0.99 -0.46 8.49
CA VAL A 335 1.56 0.88 8.62
C VAL A 335 3.03 0.74 8.97
N ALA A 336 3.89 1.15 8.05
CA ALA A 336 5.32 0.90 8.14
C ALA A 336 6.13 2.20 8.12
N HIS A 337 6.95 2.42 9.13
CA HIS A 337 7.73 3.64 9.27
C HIS A 337 9.20 3.42 8.86
N SER A 338 9.76 4.39 8.14
CA SER A 338 11.18 4.45 7.80
C SER A 338 11.65 3.15 7.13
N MET A 339 12.70 2.51 7.65
CA MET A 339 13.20 1.22 7.20
C MET A 339 12.15 0.09 7.22
N GLY A 340 11.17 0.15 8.13
CA GLY A 340 10.07 -0.81 8.20
C GLY A 340 9.30 -0.89 6.88
N GLY A 341 9.17 0.22 6.16
CA GLY A 341 8.53 0.24 4.84
C GLY A 341 9.33 -0.52 3.78
N LEU A 342 10.66 -0.54 3.86
CA LEU A 342 11.50 -1.33 2.94
C LEU A 342 11.34 -2.82 3.19
N LEU A 343 11.29 -3.23 4.45
CA LEU A 343 10.99 -4.60 4.85
C LEU A 343 9.60 -5.04 4.36
N THR A 344 8.57 -4.22 4.54
CA THR A 344 7.23 -4.61 4.10
C THR A 344 7.14 -4.67 2.58
N ARG A 345 7.83 -3.76 1.87
CA ARG A 345 7.97 -3.84 0.41
C ARG A 345 8.65 -5.12 -0.03
N GLU A 346 9.75 -5.52 0.61
CA GLU A 346 10.41 -6.79 0.31
C GLU A 346 9.44 -7.98 0.43
N TYR A 347 8.56 -8.00 1.44
CA TYR A 347 7.55 -9.04 1.54
C TYR A 347 6.57 -9.02 0.34
N VAL A 348 5.96 -7.88 0.05
CA VAL A 348 4.97 -7.71 -1.04
C VAL A 348 5.57 -8.02 -2.42
N GLU A 349 6.81 -7.60 -2.63
CA GLU A 349 7.49 -7.72 -3.91
C GLU A 349 8.21 -9.06 -4.09
N SER A 350 8.23 -9.92 -3.06
CA SER A 350 8.85 -11.24 -3.11
C SER A 350 8.08 -12.24 -4.00
N ASN A 351 8.65 -13.43 -4.18
CA ASN A 351 7.97 -14.56 -4.85
C ASN A 351 7.17 -15.45 -3.88
N TYR A 352 7.29 -15.19 -2.57
CA TYR A 352 6.58 -15.92 -1.52
C TYR A 352 5.46 -15.07 -0.89
N TYR A 353 5.16 -13.90 -1.46
CA TYR A 353 4.07 -13.04 -1.01
C TYR A 353 2.73 -13.81 -0.98
N GLY A 354 2.05 -13.77 0.17
CA GLY A 354 0.83 -14.55 0.42
C GLY A 354 -0.45 -13.95 -0.16
N ASN A 355 -0.37 -12.77 -0.80
CA ASN A 355 -1.53 -11.97 -1.22
C ASN A 355 -2.47 -11.62 -0.05
N ASP A 356 -1.87 -11.27 1.09
CA ASP A 356 -2.54 -11.09 2.38
C ASP A 356 -2.26 -9.75 3.06
N ILE A 357 -1.63 -8.81 2.36
CA ILE A 357 -1.71 -7.38 2.68
C ILE A 357 -2.77 -6.76 1.78
N ASP A 358 -3.70 -6.03 2.38
CA ASP A 358 -4.68 -5.24 1.63
C ASP A 358 -4.16 -3.84 1.33
N GLN A 359 -3.77 -3.12 2.39
CA GLN A 359 -3.20 -1.79 2.27
C GLN A 359 -1.81 -1.72 2.92
N LEU A 360 -0.89 -1.00 2.27
CA LEU A 360 0.40 -0.62 2.82
C LEU A 360 0.50 0.90 2.87
N VAL A 361 0.59 1.45 4.07
CA VAL A 361 0.88 2.87 4.30
C VAL A 361 2.33 3.02 4.79
N THR A 362 3.19 3.59 3.97
CA THR A 362 4.57 3.89 4.36
C THR A 362 4.71 5.31 4.91
N LEU A 363 5.47 5.48 5.98
CA LEU A 363 5.77 6.77 6.61
C LEU A 363 7.27 7.04 6.46
N GLY A 364 7.67 8.06 5.70
CA GLY A 364 9.07 8.47 5.56
C GLY A 364 10.01 7.39 5.02
N THR A 365 9.52 6.41 4.27
CA THR A 365 10.35 5.28 3.82
C THR A 365 11.40 5.73 2.80
N PRO A 366 12.70 5.42 3.00
CA PRO A 366 13.77 5.78 2.06
C PRO A 366 13.78 4.86 0.84
N HIS A 367 12.80 5.01 -0.06
CA HIS A 367 12.63 4.12 -1.20
C HIS A 367 13.84 4.04 -2.14
N ASN A 368 14.69 5.08 -2.20
CA ASN A 368 15.96 5.05 -2.94
C ASN A 368 17.20 5.13 -2.02
N GLY A 369 17.01 4.97 -0.71
CA GLY A 369 18.04 4.98 0.32
C GLY A 369 18.21 6.36 0.99
N ALA A 370 18.98 6.38 2.07
CA ALA A 370 19.23 7.57 2.87
C ALA A 370 20.74 7.84 2.92
N PRO A 371 21.23 8.98 2.38
CA PRO A 371 22.67 9.28 2.33
C PRO A 371 23.35 9.24 3.71
N GLU A 372 22.64 9.58 4.77
CA GLU A 372 23.15 9.49 6.15
C GLU A 372 23.72 8.09 6.50
N ALA A 373 23.19 7.01 5.89
CA ALA A 373 23.70 5.65 6.08
C ALA A 373 25.18 5.50 5.68
N TYR A 374 25.68 6.30 4.74
CA TYR A 374 27.08 6.30 4.31
C TYR A 374 28.04 6.63 5.46
N LEU A 375 27.72 7.67 6.25
CA LEU A 375 28.55 8.07 7.41
C LEU A 375 28.66 6.95 8.44
N LYS A 376 27.58 6.22 8.66
CA LYS A 376 27.50 5.11 9.62
C LYS A 376 28.26 3.89 9.08
N TRP A 377 28.06 3.54 7.80
CA TRP A 377 28.63 2.36 7.16
C TRP A 377 30.14 2.45 6.87
N GLU A 378 30.61 3.60 6.37
CA GLU A 378 32.01 3.80 5.98
C GLU A 378 32.87 4.37 7.12
N GLY A 379 32.28 5.19 7.99
CA GLY A 379 33.01 5.95 8.99
C GLY A 379 32.75 5.56 10.44
N SER A 380 31.74 4.71 10.71
CA SER A 380 31.18 4.52 12.07
C SER A 380 30.81 5.86 12.75
N LYS A 381 30.36 6.83 11.95
CA LYS A 381 30.03 8.18 12.40
C LYS A 381 28.55 8.26 12.72
N TRP A 382 28.20 7.95 13.96
CA TRP A 382 26.85 8.08 14.53
C TRP A 382 26.73 9.45 15.21
N PHE A 383 26.34 10.48 14.46
CA PHE A 383 26.20 11.86 14.94
C PHE A 383 24.88 12.48 14.45
N TRP A 384 24.42 13.51 15.17
CA TRP A 384 23.35 14.48 14.84
C TRP A 384 21.94 14.26 15.40
N SER A 385 21.53 13.03 15.78
CA SER A 385 20.25 12.81 16.50
C SER A 385 20.41 12.21 17.90
N ILE A 386 19.41 12.42 18.77
CA ILE A 386 19.30 11.74 20.07
C ILE A 386 19.22 10.21 19.91
N GLY A 387 18.62 9.74 18.81
CA GLY A 387 18.59 8.33 18.41
C GLY A 387 19.99 7.78 18.11
N ASP A 388 20.83 8.55 17.43
CA ASP A 388 22.21 8.14 17.13
C ASP A 388 23.08 8.05 18.38
N ILE A 389 22.91 8.97 19.34
CA ILE A 389 23.63 8.92 20.62
C ILE A 389 23.24 7.65 21.37
N TYR A 390 21.95 7.34 21.43
CA TYR A 390 21.43 6.14 22.07
C TYR A 390 21.94 4.86 21.37
N ALA A 391 21.76 4.77 20.06
CA ALA A 391 22.21 3.64 19.24
C ALA A 391 23.70 3.40 19.38
N LYS A 392 24.51 4.45 19.31
CA LYS A 392 25.96 4.38 19.47
C LYS A 392 26.34 3.79 20.82
N ASN A 393 25.68 4.19 21.91
CA ASN A 393 25.98 3.67 23.23
C ASN A 393 25.64 2.18 23.36
N ILE A 394 24.50 1.75 22.82
CA ILE A 394 24.11 0.32 22.80
C ILE A 394 25.06 -0.49 21.94
N VAL A 395 25.27 -0.09 20.70
CA VAL A 395 26.14 -0.80 19.76
C VAL A 395 27.57 -0.86 20.30
N LYS A 396 28.05 0.21 20.95
CA LYS A 396 29.35 0.21 21.63
C LYS A 396 29.41 -0.83 22.75
N GLN A 397 28.41 -0.85 23.63
CA GLN A 397 28.36 -1.83 24.71
C GLN A 397 28.32 -3.27 24.16
N GLU A 398 27.50 -3.52 23.15
CA GLU A 398 27.41 -4.85 22.51
C GLU A 398 28.70 -5.28 21.83
N ALA A 399 29.38 -4.34 21.18
CA ALA A 399 30.69 -4.57 20.57
C ALA A 399 31.70 -4.99 21.65
N GLU A 400 31.77 -4.27 22.77
CA GLU A 400 32.65 -4.60 23.90
C GLU A 400 32.32 -5.98 24.51
N GLU A 401 31.03 -6.26 24.76
CA GLU A 401 30.56 -7.55 25.30
C GLU A 401 30.83 -8.73 24.36
N SER A 402 30.81 -8.48 23.04
CA SER A 402 31.11 -9.47 22.01
C SER A 402 32.60 -9.57 21.66
N GLY A 403 33.47 -8.81 22.34
CA GLY A 403 34.92 -8.87 22.20
C GLY A 403 35.49 -8.13 20.99
N PHE A 404 34.76 -7.16 20.42
CA PHE A 404 35.25 -6.32 19.33
C PHE A 404 36.01 -5.10 19.86
N ASP A 405 37.12 -4.77 19.19
CA ASP A 405 37.96 -3.62 19.55
C ASP A 405 37.30 -2.26 19.28
N ASN A 406 36.34 -2.21 18.35
CA ASN A 406 35.63 -1.00 17.97
C ASN A 406 34.29 -1.31 17.28
N ILE A 407 33.41 -0.30 17.26
CA ILE A 407 32.07 -0.37 16.66
C ILE A 407 32.13 -0.75 15.17
N PHE A 408 33.13 -0.27 14.43
CA PHE A 408 33.24 -0.54 12.99
C PHE A 408 33.43 -2.03 12.69
N ASP A 409 34.33 -2.69 13.43
CA ASP A 409 34.55 -4.14 13.28
C ASP A 409 33.29 -4.93 13.65
N TYR A 410 32.62 -4.54 14.73
CA TYR A 410 31.34 -5.13 15.11
C TYR A 410 30.31 -4.98 13.99
N MET A 411 30.11 -3.78 13.46
CA MET A 411 29.14 -3.50 12.40
C MET A 411 29.42 -4.25 11.10
N ARG A 412 30.68 -4.61 10.81
CA ARG A 412 31.06 -5.36 9.61
C ARG A 412 31.07 -6.88 9.83
N GLN A 413 31.35 -7.35 11.03
CA GLN A 413 31.51 -8.79 11.34
C GLN A 413 30.30 -9.42 12.02
N ARG A 414 29.55 -8.67 12.84
CA ARG A 414 28.15 -8.92 13.14
C ARG A 414 27.35 -7.94 12.27
N PRO A 415 27.22 -8.23 10.96
CA PRO A 415 26.78 -7.25 10.00
C PRO A 415 25.45 -6.64 10.44
N ILE A 416 25.43 -5.32 10.65
CA ILE A 416 24.17 -4.58 10.72
C ILE A 416 23.70 -4.45 9.27
N THR A 417 23.24 -5.56 8.71
CA THR A 417 22.94 -5.70 7.29
C THR A 417 21.90 -4.69 6.85
N SER A 418 20.91 -4.42 7.70
CA SER A 418 19.89 -3.41 7.47
C SER A 418 20.45 -2.01 7.24
N LEU A 419 21.58 -1.64 7.85
CA LEU A 419 22.23 -0.35 7.61
C LEU A 419 22.84 -0.28 6.20
N LYS A 420 23.45 -1.37 5.72
CA LYS A 420 23.91 -1.47 4.34
C LYS A 420 22.73 -1.35 3.36
N GLU A 421 21.60 -1.95 3.72
CA GLU A 421 20.36 -1.93 2.95
C GLU A 421 19.64 -0.57 2.94
N LEU A 422 20.12 0.41 3.73
CA LEU A 422 19.69 1.81 3.68
C LEU A 422 20.55 2.69 2.78
N LEU A 423 21.69 2.19 2.27
CA LEU A 423 22.58 2.97 1.41
C LEU A 423 21.88 3.35 0.10
N PRO A 424 22.13 4.55 -0.46
CA PRO A 424 21.45 4.97 -1.68
C PRO A 424 21.84 4.16 -2.93
N VAL A 425 20.89 4.06 -3.87
CA VAL A 425 21.06 3.43 -5.20
C VAL A 425 21.09 4.46 -6.34
N TYR A 426 21.64 5.64 -6.06
CA TYR A 426 21.79 6.76 -7.00
C TYR A 426 23.12 7.48 -6.74
N ASP A 427 23.47 8.48 -7.55
CA ASP A 427 24.72 9.24 -7.39
C ASP A 427 24.64 10.19 -6.18
N TYR A 428 25.27 9.82 -5.06
CA TYR A 428 25.28 10.64 -3.83
C TYR A 428 26.70 11.05 -3.38
N LEU A 429 27.74 10.65 -4.11
CA LEU A 429 29.13 11.05 -3.85
C LEU A 429 29.62 11.96 -4.97
N GLN A 430 30.15 13.12 -4.60
CA GLN A 430 30.82 14.07 -5.48
C GLN A 430 32.33 14.04 -5.23
N ASP A 431 33.14 13.94 -6.27
CA ASP A 431 34.59 14.00 -6.17
C ASP A 431 35.05 15.45 -6.00
N ALA A 432 35.50 15.79 -4.80
CA ALA A 432 35.95 17.14 -4.45
C ALA A 432 37.23 17.55 -5.19
N ASP A 433 38.06 16.60 -5.62
CA ASP A 433 39.29 16.85 -6.38
C ASP A 433 39.02 17.00 -7.89
N ASN A 434 37.86 16.51 -8.36
CA ASN A 434 37.41 16.59 -9.74
C ASN A 434 36.21 17.54 -9.93
N ASN A 435 36.35 18.79 -9.44
CA ASN A 435 35.36 19.86 -9.61
C ASN A 435 33.93 19.48 -9.15
N TYR A 436 33.83 18.66 -8.09
CA TYR A 436 32.56 18.18 -7.53
C TYR A 436 31.69 17.41 -8.54
N ALA A 437 32.32 16.75 -9.52
CA ALA A 437 31.62 15.84 -10.42
C ALA A 437 31.06 14.65 -9.61
N PHE A 438 29.82 14.26 -9.89
CA PHE A 438 29.24 13.07 -9.30
C PHE A 438 30.01 11.82 -9.75
N LYS A 439 30.36 10.95 -8.79
CA LYS A 439 30.73 9.57 -9.07
C LYS A 439 29.49 8.82 -9.57
N VAL A 440 29.66 7.89 -10.50
CA VAL A 440 28.54 7.16 -11.12
C VAL A 440 28.28 5.84 -10.40
N TYR A 441 27.12 5.72 -9.76
CA TYR A 441 26.69 4.46 -9.14
C TYR A 441 26.51 3.36 -10.23
N PRO A 442 26.92 2.10 -9.98
CA PRO A 442 27.44 1.54 -8.72
C PRO A 442 28.97 1.54 -8.59
N ASP A 443 29.70 2.11 -9.55
CA ASP A 443 31.16 2.04 -9.59
C ASP A 443 31.80 2.93 -8.50
N ASP A 444 32.66 2.35 -7.66
CA ASP A 444 33.29 3.05 -6.52
C ASP A 444 32.27 3.53 -5.46
N TYR A 445 31.25 2.70 -5.20
CA TYR A 445 30.27 2.87 -4.13
C TYR A 445 30.11 1.60 -3.28
N PRO A 446 29.68 1.74 -2.01
CA PRO A 446 29.18 0.61 -1.26
C PRO A 446 27.80 0.22 -1.82
N ARG A 447 27.76 -0.88 -2.58
CA ARG A 447 26.58 -1.32 -3.33
C ARG A 447 25.44 -1.85 -2.44
N ASN A 448 24.21 -1.43 -2.72
CA ASN A 448 22.99 -1.89 -2.04
C ASN A 448 22.14 -2.80 -2.94
N GLU A 449 22.51 -4.08 -3.02
CA GLU A 449 21.85 -5.06 -3.88
C GLU A 449 20.40 -5.34 -3.48
N PHE A 450 20.06 -5.21 -2.19
CA PHE A 450 18.69 -5.33 -1.69
C PHE A 450 17.79 -4.26 -2.31
N LEU A 451 18.20 -3.00 -2.20
CA LEU A 451 17.39 -1.88 -2.67
C LEU A 451 17.33 -1.83 -4.21
N GLU A 452 18.41 -2.22 -4.88
CA GLU A 452 18.41 -2.47 -6.33
C GLU A 452 17.37 -3.52 -6.73
N ASN A 453 17.25 -4.61 -5.95
CA ASN A 453 16.29 -5.68 -6.24
C ASN A 453 14.85 -5.21 -6.09
N ILE A 454 14.47 -4.58 -4.97
CA ILE A 454 13.07 -4.12 -4.77
C ILE A 454 12.72 -2.91 -5.65
N ASN A 455 13.70 -2.16 -6.16
CA ASN A 455 13.43 -1.06 -7.09
C ASN A 455 13.44 -1.47 -8.57
N ASN A 456 13.72 -2.74 -8.88
CA ASN A 456 13.63 -3.23 -10.25
C ASN A 456 12.16 -3.22 -10.74
N GLU A 457 11.96 -3.07 -12.05
CA GLU A 457 10.62 -2.95 -12.65
C GLU A 457 9.72 -4.16 -12.38
N GLU A 458 10.26 -5.38 -12.40
CA GLU A 458 9.47 -6.60 -12.18
C GLU A 458 8.88 -6.65 -10.75
N ASN A 459 9.70 -6.33 -9.76
CA ASN A 459 9.36 -6.41 -8.34
C ASN A 459 8.44 -5.25 -7.93
N LYS A 460 8.80 -4.00 -8.21
CA LYS A 460 7.96 -2.85 -7.80
C LYS A 460 6.58 -2.86 -8.45
N ASN A 461 6.43 -3.45 -9.64
CA ASN A 461 5.12 -3.59 -10.29
C ASN A 461 4.16 -4.51 -9.51
N LYS A 462 4.65 -5.35 -8.61
CA LYS A 462 3.81 -6.18 -7.72
C LYS A 462 3.07 -5.34 -6.67
N LEU A 463 3.55 -4.14 -6.34
CA LEU A 463 2.84 -3.19 -5.47
C LEU A 463 1.47 -2.78 -6.05
N ASN A 464 1.29 -2.86 -7.38
CA ASN A 464 0.01 -2.56 -8.03
C ASN A 464 -1.13 -3.53 -7.68
N ASN A 465 -0.84 -4.61 -6.96
CA ASN A 465 -1.80 -5.62 -6.52
C ASN A 465 -2.38 -5.34 -5.12
N ILE A 466 -1.90 -4.30 -4.44
CA ILE A 466 -2.40 -3.84 -3.15
C ILE A 466 -2.72 -2.34 -3.24
N GLU A 467 -3.43 -1.80 -2.26
CA GLU A 467 -3.51 -0.34 -2.10
C GLU A 467 -2.20 0.14 -1.45
N PHE A 468 -1.38 0.87 -2.19
CA PHE A 468 -0.06 1.30 -1.72
C PHE A 468 -0.01 2.82 -1.57
N ASN A 469 0.19 3.28 -0.34
CA ASN A 469 0.13 4.68 0.05
C ASN A 469 1.46 5.14 0.65
N LYS A 470 1.89 6.34 0.27
CA LYS A 470 3.11 6.98 0.78
C LYS A 470 2.76 8.25 1.54
N ILE A 471 3.25 8.36 2.76
CA ILE A 471 3.26 9.59 3.53
C ILE A 471 4.74 9.97 3.74
N ILE A 472 5.12 11.15 3.30
CA ILE A 472 6.51 11.63 3.36
C ILE A 472 6.60 12.93 4.14
N GLY A 473 7.68 13.06 4.92
CA GLY A 473 7.95 14.29 5.68
C GLY A 473 8.69 15.31 4.83
N LYS A 474 8.35 16.58 5.03
CA LYS A 474 9.07 17.72 4.46
C LYS A 474 9.08 18.88 5.44
N LEU A 475 10.22 19.13 6.09
CA LEU A 475 10.37 20.29 6.97
C LEU A 475 10.81 21.52 6.21
N GLY A 476 9.87 22.43 5.97
CA GLY A 476 10.12 23.68 5.26
C GLY A 476 10.81 23.50 3.90
N ASN A 477 11.31 24.60 3.32
CA ASN A 477 12.16 24.58 2.12
C ASN A 477 13.60 24.97 2.49
N GLU A 478 14.10 24.45 3.61
CA GLU A 478 15.35 24.91 4.22
C GLU A 478 16.59 24.10 3.82
N ASN A 479 16.46 23.11 2.91
CA ASN A 479 17.54 22.19 2.54
C ASN A 479 18.30 21.66 3.77
N ILE A 480 17.59 20.96 4.66
CA ILE A 480 18.15 20.48 5.94
C ILE A 480 18.43 18.97 5.96
N THR A 481 18.09 18.25 4.89
CA THR A 481 18.25 16.79 4.82
C THR A 481 19.47 16.43 3.99
N ILE A 482 20.35 15.57 4.50
CA ILE A 482 21.58 15.20 3.80
C ILE A 482 21.23 14.50 2.48
N ALA A 483 21.64 15.10 1.36
CA ALA A 483 21.42 14.57 0.02
C ALA A 483 22.64 13.80 -0.51
N GLY A 484 23.83 14.04 0.05
CA GLY A 484 25.06 13.34 -0.29
C GLY A 484 26.31 14.01 0.26
N PHE A 485 27.47 13.58 -0.24
CA PHE A 485 28.79 14.00 0.27
C PHE A 485 29.74 14.38 -0.86
N LYS A 486 30.52 15.42 -0.61
CA LYS A 486 31.74 15.78 -1.34
C LYS A 486 32.88 15.01 -0.70
N VAL A 487 33.42 14.02 -1.40
CA VAL A 487 34.45 13.12 -0.91
C VAL A 487 35.80 13.38 -1.57
N VAL A 488 36.87 13.09 -0.84
CA VAL A 488 38.25 13.03 -1.34
C VAL A 488 38.78 11.61 -1.21
N ASP A 489 39.72 11.25 -2.07
CA ASP A 489 40.49 10.02 -1.90
C ASP A 489 41.48 10.21 -0.74
N ALA A 490 41.35 9.39 0.29
CA ALA A 490 42.18 9.45 1.48
C ALA A 490 42.38 8.04 2.04
N ASP A 491 43.63 7.62 2.20
CA ASP A 491 43.95 6.35 2.87
C ASP A 491 43.64 6.47 4.37
N MET A 492 42.46 5.98 4.74
CA MET A 492 41.95 5.92 6.11
C MET A 492 41.93 4.46 6.62
N GLY A 493 42.75 3.59 6.02
CA GLY A 493 42.80 2.17 6.33
C GLY A 493 41.49 1.47 5.97
N LYS A 494 40.79 0.92 6.97
CA LYS A 494 39.53 0.19 6.78
C LYS A 494 38.29 1.10 6.70
N TYR A 495 38.44 2.39 6.96
CA TYR A 495 37.34 3.36 6.92
C TYR A 495 37.32 4.06 5.57
N TRP A 496 36.14 4.51 5.14
CA TRP A 496 35.97 5.35 3.94
C TRP A 496 36.56 4.74 2.67
N GLU A 497 36.31 3.45 2.45
CA GLU A 497 36.80 2.69 1.28
C GLU A 497 36.38 3.36 -0.05
N HIS A 498 35.27 4.11 -0.04
CA HIS A 498 34.67 4.77 -1.21
C HIS A 498 34.80 6.30 -1.19
N GLY A 499 35.60 6.85 -0.26
CA GLY A 499 35.94 8.27 -0.18
C GLY A 499 35.55 8.93 1.14
N TYR A 500 36.43 9.79 1.64
CA TYR A 500 36.26 10.50 2.90
C TYR A 500 35.52 11.83 2.70
N PRO A 501 34.42 12.12 3.44
CA PRO A 501 33.74 13.40 3.34
C PRO A 501 34.67 14.58 3.72
N HIS A 502 34.87 15.48 2.76
CA HIS A 502 35.82 16.56 2.87
C HIS A 502 35.45 17.53 4.01
N GLY A 503 36.29 17.63 5.04
CA GLY A 503 36.08 18.57 6.15
C GLY A 503 35.26 18.03 7.33
N LEU A 504 34.96 16.72 7.37
CA LEU A 504 34.17 16.08 8.44
C LEU A 504 34.78 16.25 9.86
N GLU A 505 36.10 16.44 9.97
CA GLU A 505 36.82 16.59 11.25
C GLU A 505 36.90 18.02 11.79
N ILE A 506 36.37 19.03 11.08
CA ILE A 506 36.43 20.45 11.48
C ILE A 506 35.01 20.92 11.85
N PRO A 507 34.57 20.81 13.13
CA PRO A 507 33.16 20.95 13.50
C PRO A 507 32.63 22.40 13.48
N VAL A 508 33.51 23.38 13.27
CA VAL A 508 33.23 24.80 13.58
C VAL A 508 33.18 25.68 12.32
N PHE A 509 33.69 25.21 11.18
CA PHE A 509 33.74 25.99 9.94
C PHE A 509 33.58 25.10 8.69
N GLY A 510 32.35 24.76 8.32
CA GLY A 510 32.04 24.04 7.08
C GLY A 510 30.77 23.19 7.16
N ASP A 511 30.34 22.66 6.02
CA ASP A 511 29.22 21.72 5.91
C ASP A 511 29.62 20.26 6.19
N GLY A 512 30.85 20.03 6.68
CA GLY A 512 31.37 18.68 6.95
C GLY A 512 31.46 17.79 5.70
N GLY A 513 31.51 18.39 4.51
CA GLY A 513 31.49 17.68 3.24
C GLY A 513 30.09 17.31 2.78
N MET A 514 29.05 17.60 3.55
CA MET A 514 27.66 17.28 3.21
C MET A 514 27.07 18.34 2.29
N PHE A 515 26.20 17.92 1.37
CA PHE A 515 25.25 18.81 0.72
C PHE A 515 23.83 18.34 1.01
N TYR A 516 22.89 19.28 1.01
CA TYR A 516 21.55 19.07 1.56
C TYR A 516 20.46 19.35 0.52
N SER A 517 19.31 18.74 0.74
CA SER A 517 18.07 18.96 0.00
C SER A 517 16.88 19.06 0.95
N ASP A 518 15.70 19.36 0.39
CA ASP A 518 14.42 19.15 1.05
C ASP A 518 14.26 17.68 1.49
N GLY A 519 13.52 17.47 2.58
CA GLY A 519 13.24 16.16 3.17
C GLY A 519 12.83 16.28 4.64
N ASP A 520 12.91 15.18 5.36
CA ASP A 520 12.43 15.05 6.74
C ASP A 520 13.55 15.03 7.80
N LYS A 521 14.73 15.58 7.48
CA LYS A 521 16.02 15.49 8.20
C LYS A 521 16.76 14.16 8.08
N THR A 522 16.13 13.09 7.61
CA THR A 522 16.79 11.78 7.44
C THR A 522 16.75 11.32 5.98
N VAL A 523 15.58 11.41 5.35
CA VAL A 523 15.30 10.93 4.00
C VAL A 523 15.07 12.11 3.07
N PRO A 524 15.92 12.29 2.03
CA PRO A 524 15.68 13.30 1.01
C PRO A 524 14.31 13.13 0.35
N LEU A 525 13.65 14.24 0.04
CA LEU A 525 12.28 14.22 -0.51
C LEU A 525 12.18 13.37 -1.78
N PHE A 526 13.18 13.43 -2.67
CA PHE A 526 13.18 12.64 -3.90
C PHE A 526 13.35 11.13 -3.65
N SER A 527 14.03 10.75 -2.56
CA SER A 527 14.18 9.34 -2.16
C SER A 527 12.89 8.82 -1.51
N GLY A 528 12.27 9.61 -0.63
CA GLY A 528 10.99 9.27 -0.03
C GLY A 528 9.84 9.26 -1.04
N ARG A 529 9.82 10.23 -1.96
CA ARG A 529 8.80 10.29 -3.00
C ARG A 529 8.96 9.16 -4.01
N SER A 530 10.18 8.99 -4.53
CA SER A 530 10.54 7.98 -5.54
C SER A 530 9.48 7.87 -6.65
N GLU A 531 9.47 8.85 -7.55
CA GLU A 531 8.45 9.04 -8.61
C GLU A 531 8.27 7.81 -9.51
N ASN A 532 9.28 6.95 -9.62
CA ASN A 532 9.25 5.72 -10.41
C ASN A 532 8.58 4.54 -9.68
N ILE A 533 8.14 4.72 -8.43
CA ILE A 533 7.35 3.75 -7.67
C ILE A 533 5.98 4.41 -7.44
N PRO A 534 4.98 4.15 -8.30
CA PRO A 534 3.67 4.78 -8.15
C PRO A 534 3.01 4.33 -6.84
N ALA A 535 2.27 5.24 -6.23
CA ALA A 535 1.42 5.01 -5.07
C ALA A 535 0.00 5.47 -5.40
N ASP A 536 -1.01 4.90 -4.76
CA ASP A 536 -2.38 5.37 -4.85
C ASP A 536 -2.46 6.79 -4.28
N TYR A 537 -1.98 7.00 -3.05
CA TYR A 537 -1.82 8.34 -2.48
C TYR A 537 -0.36 8.64 -2.13
N LEU A 538 0.03 9.88 -2.41
CA LEU A 538 1.26 10.50 -1.95
C LEU A 538 0.89 11.74 -1.13
N ILE A 539 1.10 11.68 0.19
CA ILE A 539 0.78 12.76 1.12
C ILE A 539 2.11 13.33 1.65
N GLU A 540 2.27 14.64 1.55
CA GLU A 540 3.40 15.35 2.15
C GLU A 540 2.96 16.03 3.44
N ILE A 541 3.68 15.78 4.53
CA ILE A 541 3.40 16.33 5.86
C ILE A 541 4.59 17.18 6.33
N ASP A 542 4.31 18.34 6.92
CA ASP A 542 5.33 19.19 7.55
C ASP A 542 5.78 18.58 8.88
N SER A 543 6.67 17.59 8.80
CA SER A 543 7.20 16.82 9.93
C SER A 543 8.63 16.39 9.66
N ASP A 544 9.45 16.29 10.71
CA ASP A 544 10.66 15.47 10.61
C ASP A 544 10.32 13.99 10.67
N HIS A 545 11.32 13.20 10.30
CA HIS A 545 11.27 11.77 10.16
C HIS A 545 10.75 11.08 11.42
N HIS A 546 11.25 11.50 12.59
CA HIS A 546 10.89 10.87 13.85
C HIS A 546 9.43 11.13 14.23
N ASN A 547 8.92 12.34 14.02
CA ASN A 547 7.55 12.67 14.42
C ASN A 547 6.48 12.18 13.43
N LEU A 548 6.87 11.65 12.26
CA LEU A 548 5.92 11.22 11.22
C LEU A 548 4.81 10.28 11.71
N PRO A 549 5.05 9.24 12.53
CA PRO A 549 3.96 8.40 13.04
C PRO A 549 2.90 9.18 13.81
N THR A 550 3.30 10.17 14.61
CA THR A 550 2.37 11.05 15.33
C THR A 550 1.67 12.00 14.37
N GLU A 551 2.42 12.72 13.53
CA GLU A 551 1.84 13.75 12.65
C GLU A 551 0.94 13.16 11.54
N ALA A 552 1.19 11.92 11.13
CA ALA A 552 0.42 11.24 10.09
C ALA A 552 -0.80 10.47 10.61
N GLN A 553 -1.06 10.43 11.93
CA GLN A 553 -2.05 9.50 12.51
C GLN A 553 -3.45 9.60 11.89
N ARG A 554 -3.91 10.82 11.58
CA ARG A 554 -5.22 11.04 10.96
C ARG A 554 -5.25 10.65 9.49
N ASP A 555 -4.17 10.94 8.77
CA ASP A 555 -4.04 10.56 7.36
C ASP A 555 -3.97 9.04 7.21
N VAL A 556 -3.23 8.36 8.10
CA VAL A 556 -3.19 6.89 8.18
C VAL A 556 -4.60 6.32 8.39
N LEU A 557 -5.34 6.80 9.38
CA LEU A 557 -6.69 6.30 9.66
C LEU A 557 -7.69 6.62 8.55
N GLU A 558 -7.59 7.80 7.92
CA GLU A 558 -8.43 8.15 6.79
C GLU A 558 -8.18 7.24 5.59
N LEU A 559 -6.92 6.91 5.29
CA LEU A 559 -6.57 5.98 4.23
C LEU A 559 -7.14 4.58 4.51
N LEU A 560 -6.88 4.04 5.71
CA LEU A 560 -7.27 2.67 6.04
C LEU A 560 -8.78 2.49 6.22
N THR A 561 -9.49 3.50 6.74
CA THR A 561 -10.89 3.36 7.17
C THR A 561 -11.88 4.22 6.38
N GLY A 562 -11.40 5.13 5.54
CA GLY A 562 -12.21 6.14 4.86
C GLY A 562 -12.77 7.22 5.80
N LYS A 563 -12.41 7.19 7.10
CA LYS A 563 -12.86 8.13 8.12
C LYS A 563 -11.67 8.84 8.73
N ARG A 564 -11.63 10.17 8.60
CA ARG A 564 -10.62 11.00 9.25
C ARG A 564 -11.05 11.32 10.68
N PRO A 565 -10.24 11.02 11.71
CA PRO A 565 -10.54 11.44 13.08
C PRO A 565 -10.67 12.97 13.22
N GLU A 566 -11.54 13.41 14.13
CA GLU A 566 -11.75 14.83 14.41
C GLU A 566 -10.66 15.41 15.33
N GLU A 567 -10.23 14.61 16.30
CA GLU A 567 -9.20 14.95 17.29
C GLU A 567 -7.87 14.25 16.95
N GLU A 568 -6.81 14.59 17.69
CA GLU A 568 -5.47 14.02 17.54
C GLU A 568 -4.93 13.65 18.91
N ASN A 569 -4.45 12.42 19.06
CA ASN A 569 -3.68 12.03 20.23
C ASN A 569 -2.28 12.66 20.19
N ARG A 570 -1.91 13.42 21.23
CA ARG A 570 -0.58 14.06 21.36
C ARG A 570 -0.02 13.93 22.77
N ASP A 571 -0.51 12.96 23.53
CA ASP A 571 -0.24 12.84 24.96
C ASP A 571 1.18 12.28 25.24
N ASN A 572 1.75 11.51 24.31
CA ASN A 572 2.98 10.76 24.52
C ASN A 572 4.23 11.38 23.86
N LEU A 573 4.32 12.72 23.85
CA LEU A 573 5.51 13.42 23.32
C LEU A 573 6.63 13.50 24.35
N ILE A 574 7.69 12.70 24.19
CA ILE A 574 8.89 12.78 25.02
C ILE A 574 9.63 14.08 24.74
N LYS A 575 9.64 14.98 25.72
CA LYS A 575 10.33 16.27 25.62
C LYS A 575 11.79 16.20 26.05
N ASN A 576 12.12 15.30 26.96
CA ASN A 576 13.45 15.20 27.57
C ASN A 576 13.80 13.73 27.83
N ILE A 577 15.04 13.35 27.56
CA ILE A 577 15.57 12.01 27.81
C ILE A 577 16.79 12.11 28.72
N LEU A 578 16.86 11.25 29.73
CA LEU A 578 18.03 11.10 30.61
C LEU A 578 18.63 9.70 30.42
N PHE A 579 19.85 9.65 29.90
CA PHE A 579 20.61 8.40 29.79
C PHE A 579 21.61 8.28 30.95
N VAL A 580 21.56 7.15 31.67
CA VAL A 580 22.51 6.80 32.73
C VAL A 580 23.10 5.42 32.42
N SER A 581 24.35 5.40 31.97
CA SER A 581 25.09 4.13 31.77
C SER A 581 25.77 3.73 33.07
N VAL A 582 25.56 2.50 33.52
CA VAL A 582 26.16 1.94 34.74
C VAL A 582 26.98 0.71 34.43
N PHE A 583 28.22 0.68 34.93
CA PHE A 583 29.22 -0.36 34.67
C PHE A 583 29.60 -1.12 35.95
N SER A 584 28.64 -1.84 36.54
CA SER A 584 28.78 -2.81 37.66
C SER A 584 27.36 -3.28 38.04
N PRO A 585 27.14 -4.38 38.79
CA PRO A 585 25.84 -4.60 39.43
C PRO A 585 25.56 -3.47 40.43
N VAL A 586 24.83 -2.46 39.98
CA VAL A 586 24.31 -1.36 40.79
C VAL A 586 22.81 -1.30 40.61
N ASP A 587 22.11 -1.23 41.73
CA ASP A 587 20.67 -0.97 41.72
C ASP A 587 20.46 0.55 41.64
N LEU A 588 19.80 1.00 40.58
CA LEU A 588 19.46 2.41 40.37
C LEU A 588 18.00 2.67 40.73
N GLN A 589 17.75 3.81 41.37
CA GLN A 589 16.43 4.37 41.56
C GLN A 589 16.50 5.86 41.22
N ILE A 590 15.65 6.31 40.30
CA ILE A 590 15.49 7.72 39.93
C ILE A 590 14.23 8.21 40.61
N THR A 591 14.32 9.33 41.31
CA THR A 591 13.19 9.98 42.00
C THR A 591 12.93 11.33 41.37
N ALA A 592 11.72 11.54 40.87
CA ALA A 592 11.28 12.82 40.34
C ALA A 592 10.99 13.82 41.49
N PRO A 593 10.98 15.14 41.21
CA PRO A 593 10.71 16.16 42.23
C PRO A 593 9.36 16.03 42.93
N ASP A 594 8.38 15.38 42.30
CA ASP A 594 7.05 15.08 42.83
C ASP A 594 7.02 13.81 43.72
N GLY A 595 8.15 13.12 43.87
CA GLY A 595 8.30 11.90 44.66
C GLY A 595 8.01 10.61 43.90
N ASN A 596 7.65 10.67 42.61
CA ASN A 596 7.52 9.48 41.77
C ASN A 596 8.88 8.81 41.58
N ARG A 597 8.90 7.47 41.57
CA ARG A 597 10.15 6.68 41.56
C ARG A 597 10.10 5.64 40.45
N ILE A 598 11.20 5.55 39.70
CA ILE A 598 11.45 4.51 38.69
C ILE A 598 12.77 3.80 39.00
N GLY A 599 12.87 2.51 38.68
CA GLY A 599 14.02 1.66 39.02
C GLY A 599 13.74 0.78 40.24
N LYS A 600 14.78 0.18 40.83
CA LYS A 600 14.59 -0.81 41.88
C LYS A 600 14.09 -0.17 43.18
N ASP A 601 13.03 -0.69 43.76
CA ASP A 601 12.66 -0.42 45.13
C ASP A 601 13.64 -1.13 46.06
N PHE A 602 14.44 -0.37 46.80
CA PHE A 602 15.47 -0.94 47.68
C PHE A 602 14.90 -1.66 48.91
N ALA A 603 13.62 -1.49 49.23
CA ALA A 603 12.96 -2.16 50.35
C ALA A 603 12.33 -3.48 49.92
N THR A 604 11.67 -3.53 48.76
CA THR A 604 10.98 -4.74 48.28
C THR A 604 11.80 -5.55 47.28
N GLY A 605 12.77 -4.92 46.61
CA GLY A 605 13.53 -5.50 45.50
C GLY A 605 12.78 -5.49 44.17
N GLU A 606 11.53 -4.99 44.14
CA GLU A 606 10.72 -4.89 42.92
C GLU A 606 11.22 -3.76 42.01
N ILE A 607 10.95 -3.85 40.71
CA ILE A 607 11.22 -2.77 39.76
C ILE A 607 9.98 -1.87 39.67
N LEU A 608 10.14 -0.60 40.04
CA LEU A 608 9.15 0.46 39.85
C LEU A 608 9.27 0.96 38.41
N ASN A 609 8.14 1.06 37.69
CA ASN A 609 8.05 1.65 36.35
C ASN A 609 7.34 2.99 36.40
#